data_AF-A0A2U1R2F2-F1
#
_entry.id   AF-A0A2U1R2F2-F1
#
_cell.length_a   1.000
_cell.length_b   1.000
_cell.length_c   1.000
_cell.angle_alpha   90.00
_cell.angle_beta   90.00
_cell.angle_gamma   90.00
#
_symmetry.space_group_name_H-M   'P 1'
#
loop_
_entity.id
_entity.type
_entity.pdbx_description
1 polymer ?
#
loop_
_entity_poly.entity_id
_entity_poly.type
_entity_poly.pdbx_seq_one_letter_code
_entity_poly.pdbx_strand_id
1 'polypeptide(L)'
;MLVFYFIYINNKPQQFVCRIPVPEYFCGTQAFPHAVEGKDAFNSVCAACHKLDARSTGPALRNMDSITYVKWIVDRKSKIDTTKFEKFGIDYHRHISREILDSLDIKYLFEYTNREPAY
;
A
#
# COMPACT_ATOMS: atom_id res chain seq x y z
N MET A 1 -7.20 25.84 20.45
CA MET A 1 -6.47 24.69 19.86
C MET A 1 -6.93 23.32 20.36
N LEU A 2 -7.58 23.19 21.52
CA LEU A 2 -8.13 21.90 21.99
C LEU A 2 -9.41 21.47 21.25
N VAL A 3 -10.25 22.42 20.83
CA VAL A 3 -11.52 22.14 20.14
C VAL A 3 -11.29 21.46 18.78
N PHE A 4 -10.32 21.94 17.99
CA PHE A 4 -9.96 21.31 16.71
C PHE A 4 -9.32 19.93 16.88
N TYR A 5 -8.51 19.75 17.94
CA TYR A 5 -7.95 18.43 18.28
C TYR A 5 -9.07 17.45 18.67
N PHE A 6 -10.07 17.89 19.43
CA PHE A 6 -11.22 17.09 19.79
C PHE A 6 -12.05 16.70 18.56
N ILE A 7 -12.29 17.63 17.65
CA ILE A 7 -12.99 17.37 16.38
C ILE A 7 -12.18 16.41 15.49
N TYR A 8 -10.86 16.52 15.46
CA TYR A 8 -9.97 15.62 14.71
C TYR A 8 -9.99 14.18 15.26
N ILE A 9 -9.97 14.02 16.59
CA ILE A 9 -10.06 12.70 17.24
C ILE A 9 -11.44 12.06 16.97
N ASN A 10 -12.53 12.85 17.01
CA ASN A 10 -13.90 12.35 16.86
C ASN A 10 -14.38 12.22 15.40
N ASN A 11 -13.71 12.83 14.42
CA ASN A 11 -14.01 12.65 12.99
C ASN A 11 -13.17 11.58 12.31
N LYS A 12 -12.36 10.80 13.04
CA LYS A 12 -11.86 9.55 12.46
C LYS A 12 -13.08 8.69 12.17
N PRO A 13 -13.32 8.24 10.93
CA PRO A 13 -14.41 7.31 10.66
C PRO A 13 -14.14 6.10 11.55
N GLN A 14 -15.00 5.88 12.54
CA GLN A 14 -15.02 4.63 13.26
C GLN A 14 -15.28 3.58 12.20
N GLN A 15 -14.28 2.76 11.94
CA GLN A 15 -14.43 1.58 11.09
C GLN A 15 -15.52 0.76 11.78
N PHE A 16 -16.74 0.87 11.27
CA PHE A 16 -17.85 0.03 11.68
C PHE A 16 -17.41 -1.38 11.30
N VAL A 17 -16.80 -2.08 12.25
CA VAL A 17 -16.57 -3.50 12.14
C VAL A 17 -17.96 -4.09 12.23
N CYS A 18 -18.64 -4.22 11.08
CA CYS A 18 -19.87 -4.96 10.99
C CYS A 18 -19.60 -6.33 11.61
N ARG A 19 -20.19 -6.58 12.77
CA ARG A 19 -20.05 -7.81 13.56
C ARG A 19 -20.80 -8.97 12.91
N ILE A 20 -20.87 -8.96 11.59
CA ILE A 20 -21.31 -10.07 10.76
C ILE A 20 -20.03 -10.87 10.50
N PRO A 21 -19.99 -12.18 10.79
CA PRO A 21 -18.88 -12.99 10.34
C PRO A 21 -18.75 -12.78 8.84
N VAL A 22 -17.58 -12.31 8.39
CA VAL A 22 -17.27 -12.30 6.95
C VAL A 22 -17.53 -13.74 6.52
N PRO A 23 -18.49 -14.01 5.61
CA PRO A 23 -18.75 -15.37 5.20
C PRO A 23 -17.43 -15.93 4.69
N GLU A 24 -16.94 -17.00 5.31
CA GLU A 24 -15.82 -17.74 4.76
C GLU A 24 -16.25 -18.13 3.35
N TYR A 25 -15.66 -17.48 2.35
CA TYR A 25 -15.96 -17.70 0.96
C TYR A 25 -15.64 -19.18 0.67
N PHE A 26 -16.68 -20.01 0.67
CA PHE A 26 -16.64 -21.44 0.40
C PHE A 26 -16.14 -21.77 -1.02
N CYS A 27 -15.83 -20.75 -1.83
CA CYS A 27 -15.25 -20.88 -3.15
C CYS A 27 -14.02 -19.98 -3.24
N GLY A 28 -12.84 -20.52 -2.89
CA GLY A 28 -11.46 -20.18 -3.30
C GLY A 28 -11.02 -18.74 -3.60
N THR A 29 -11.86 -17.73 -3.37
CA THR A 29 -11.68 -16.35 -3.81
C THR A 29 -11.01 -15.62 -2.69
N GLN A 30 -9.83 -15.04 -2.97
CA GLN A 30 -9.09 -14.27 -1.99
C GLN A 30 -9.88 -13.01 -1.66
N ALA A 31 -10.43 -12.94 -0.44
CA ALA A 31 -11.04 -11.72 0.06
C ALA A 31 -9.94 -10.68 0.36
N PHE A 32 -10.14 -9.45 -0.11
CA PHE A 32 -9.27 -8.29 0.16
C PHE A 32 -10.00 -7.27 1.04
N PRO A 33 -10.23 -7.59 2.33
CA PRO A 33 -11.08 -6.78 3.22
C PRO A 33 -10.52 -5.38 3.48
N HIS A 34 -9.21 -5.14 3.26
CA HIS A 34 -8.56 -3.85 3.52
C HIS A 34 -8.17 -3.10 2.25
N ALA A 35 -8.90 -3.33 1.16
CA ALA A 35 -8.67 -2.66 -0.11
C ALA A 35 -8.82 -1.13 -0.04
N VAL A 36 -9.63 -0.60 0.89
CA VAL A 36 -9.83 0.85 1.06
C VAL A 36 -8.61 1.48 1.72
N GLU A 37 -8.14 0.92 2.83
CA GLU A 37 -6.94 1.37 3.54
C GLU A 37 -5.71 1.26 2.63
N GLY A 38 -5.61 0.17 1.87
CA GLY A 38 -4.55 -0.02 0.88
C GLY A 38 -4.61 1.00 -0.27
N LYS A 39 -5.82 1.43 -0.68
CA LYS A 39 -5.98 2.50 -1.67
C LYS A 39 -5.46 3.83 -1.14
N ASP A 40 -5.72 4.14 0.13
CA ASP A 40 -5.28 5.39 0.74
C ASP A 40 -3.75 5.44 0.87
N ALA A 41 -3.13 4.34 1.32
CA ALA A 41 -1.67 4.19 1.32
C ALA A 41 -1.07 4.29 -0.09
N PHE A 42 -1.74 3.69 -1.10
CA PHE A 42 -1.29 3.78 -2.49
C PHE A 42 -1.36 5.22 -3.02
N ASN A 43 -2.44 5.93 -2.72
CA ASN A 43 -2.63 7.30 -3.19
C ASN A 43 -1.65 8.28 -2.54
N SER A 44 -1.27 8.07 -1.28
CA SER A 44 -0.35 8.95 -0.56
C SER A 44 1.12 8.78 -0.99
N VAL A 45 1.54 7.57 -1.36
CA VAL A 45 2.97 7.27 -1.64
C VAL A 45 3.26 6.88 -3.09
N CYS A 46 2.34 6.17 -3.76
CA CYS A 46 2.64 5.48 -5.02
C CYS A 46 2.00 6.12 -6.25
N ALA A 47 0.79 6.68 -6.12
CA ALA A 47 -0.06 7.08 -7.25
C ALA A 47 0.52 8.18 -8.14
N ALA A 48 1.46 8.99 -7.63
CA ALA A 48 2.14 10.01 -8.41
C ALA A 48 2.97 9.40 -9.57
N CYS A 49 3.55 8.22 -9.35
CA CYS A 49 4.44 7.56 -10.31
C CYS A 49 3.85 6.27 -10.87
N HIS A 50 2.98 5.61 -10.14
CA HIS A 50 2.45 4.29 -10.49
C HIS A 50 0.95 4.34 -10.72
N LYS A 51 0.50 3.62 -11.74
CA LYS A 51 -0.90 3.24 -11.91
C LYS A 51 -1.02 1.75 -11.69
N LEU A 52 -2.22 1.26 -11.42
CA LEU A 52 -2.42 -0.18 -11.25
C LEU A 52 -2.35 -0.88 -12.61
N ASP A 53 -3.12 -0.42 -13.58
CA ASP A 53 -3.37 -1.17 -14.83
C ASP A 53 -2.67 -0.57 -16.06
N ALA A 54 -1.76 0.39 -15.87
CA ALA A 54 -1.01 1.04 -16.95
C ALA A 54 0.37 1.52 -16.50
N ARG A 55 1.30 1.65 -17.46
CA ARG A 55 2.58 2.31 -17.19
C ARG A 55 2.38 3.83 -17.05
N SER A 56 3.21 4.42 -16.20
CA SER A 56 3.37 5.87 -16.06
C SER A 56 4.88 6.15 -15.95
N THR A 57 5.31 6.99 -15.00
CA THR A 57 6.73 7.12 -14.64
C THR A 57 7.32 5.79 -14.18
N GLY A 58 6.57 5.05 -13.35
CA GLY A 58 6.89 3.71 -12.89
C GLY A 58 6.11 2.61 -13.63
N PRO A 59 6.46 1.33 -13.38
CA PRO A 59 5.69 0.19 -13.86
C PRO A 59 4.27 0.14 -13.29
N ALA A 60 3.37 -0.52 -14.00
CA ALA A 60 2.05 -0.90 -13.52
C ALA A 60 2.19 -1.83 -12.30
N LEU A 61 1.34 -1.67 -11.29
CA LEU A 61 1.43 -2.42 -10.02
C LEU A 61 0.30 -3.43 -9.80
N ARG A 62 -0.63 -3.61 -10.75
CA ARG A 62 -1.65 -4.66 -10.70
C ARG A 62 -0.99 -6.04 -10.66
N ASN A 63 -1.51 -6.92 -9.82
CA ASN A 63 -1.14 -8.34 -9.77
C ASN A 63 0.36 -8.58 -9.57
N MET A 64 1.00 -7.73 -8.75
CA MET A 64 2.40 -7.90 -8.40
C MET A 64 2.59 -9.17 -7.58
N ASP A 65 3.46 -10.07 -8.05
CA ASP A 65 3.74 -11.33 -7.36
C ASP A 65 4.38 -11.09 -5.99
N SER A 66 4.16 -12.03 -5.06
CA SER A 66 4.60 -11.90 -3.67
C SER A 66 6.12 -11.81 -3.52
N ILE A 67 6.90 -12.42 -4.42
CA ILE A 67 8.37 -12.40 -4.34
C ILE A 67 8.89 -11.01 -4.72
N THR A 68 8.40 -10.45 -5.84
CA THR A 68 8.70 -9.09 -6.27
C THR A 68 8.23 -8.09 -5.22
N TYR A 69 7.02 -8.25 -4.68
CA TYR A 69 6.49 -7.39 -3.64
C TYR A 69 7.38 -7.38 -2.39
N VAL A 70 7.76 -8.56 -1.89
CA VAL A 70 8.66 -8.68 -0.74
C VAL A 70 10.01 -8.07 -1.05
N LYS A 71 10.59 -8.35 -2.22
CA LYS A 71 11.90 -7.83 -2.60
C LYS A 71 11.96 -6.31 -2.67
N TRP A 72 10.90 -5.65 -3.16
CA TRP A 72 10.92 -4.21 -3.42
C TRP A 72 10.32 -3.38 -2.29
N ILE A 73 9.24 -3.86 -1.68
CA ILE A 73 8.45 -3.07 -0.71
C ILE A 73 8.74 -3.51 0.73
N VAL A 74 8.81 -4.81 1.00
CA VAL A 74 8.96 -5.33 2.37
C VAL A 74 10.42 -5.39 2.82
N ASP A 75 11.31 -5.90 1.97
CA ASP A 75 12.68 -6.22 2.36
C ASP A 75 13.42 -4.96 2.80
N ARG A 76 13.89 -4.99 4.04
CA ARG A 76 14.56 -3.86 4.67
C ARG A 76 16.06 -3.84 4.46
N LYS A 77 16.64 -4.91 3.90
CA LYS A 77 18.09 -5.14 3.86
C LYS A 77 18.83 -4.39 2.75
N SER A 78 18.13 -3.71 1.83
CA SER A 78 18.77 -2.92 0.79
C SER A 78 19.52 -1.73 1.39
N LYS A 79 20.85 -1.75 1.28
CA LYS A 79 21.69 -0.59 1.55
C LYS A 79 21.74 0.28 0.30
N ILE A 80 21.64 1.60 0.49
CA ILE A 80 21.87 2.55 -0.60
C ILE A 80 23.35 2.47 -0.97
N ASP A 81 23.64 2.08 -2.20
CA ASP A 81 25.00 2.04 -2.73
C ASP A 81 25.34 3.40 -3.33
N THR A 82 26.00 4.24 -2.54
CA THR A 82 26.35 5.61 -2.93
C THR A 82 27.33 5.68 -4.10
N THR A 83 27.95 4.55 -4.48
CA THR A 83 28.87 4.48 -5.63
C THR A 83 28.13 4.26 -6.95
N LYS A 84 26.87 3.82 -6.91
CA LYS A 84 26.01 3.58 -8.08
C LYS A 84 25.04 4.73 -8.30
N PHE A 85 25.56 5.84 -8.80
CA PHE A 85 24.78 7.06 -9.02
C PHE A 85 23.53 6.83 -9.87
N GLU A 86 23.60 5.93 -10.86
CA GLU A 86 22.47 5.58 -11.73
C GLU A 86 21.32 4.86 -11.00
N LYS A 87 21.61 4.23 -9.86
CA LYS A 87 20.60 3.53 -9.03
C LYS A 87 20.19 4.32 -7.79
N PHE A 88 20.96 5.34 -7.43
CA PHE A 88 20.76 6.13 -6.23
C PHE A 88 19.33 6.68 -6.10
N GLY A 89 18.76 7.20 -7.19
CA GLY A 89 17.38 7.71 -7.18
C GLY A 89 16.32 6.64 -6.86
N ILE A 90 16.50 5.43 -7.41
CA ILE A 90 15.58 4.30 -7.17
C ILE A 90 15.75 3.77 -5.74
N ASP A 91 17.00 3.64 -5.28
CA ASP A 91 17.32 3.19 -3.92
C ASP A 91 16.80 4.18 -2.87
N TYR A 92 16.92 5.48 -3.14
CA TYR A 92 16.39 6.54 -2.28
C TYR A 92 14.86 6.53 -2.26
N HIS A 93 14.19 6.44 -3.42
CA HIS A 93 12.74 6.32 -3.49
C HIS A 93 12.22 5.14 -2.66
N ARG A 94 12.85 3.97 -2.80
CA ARG A 94 12.54 2.78 -2.01
C ARG A 94 12.76 2.98 -0.52
N HIS A 95 13.82 3.69 -0.13
CA HIS A 95 14.09 3.99 1.27
C HIS A 95 13.01 4.92 1.86
N ILE A 96 12.67 6.02 1.18
CA ILE A 96 11.68 6.98 1.66
C ILE A 96 10.29 6.38 1.78
N SER A 97 9.84 5.58 0.80
CA SER A 97 8.54 4.91 0.91
C SER A 97 8.42 4.03 2.15
N ARG A 98 9.55 3.47 2.63
CA ARG A 98 9.59 2.62 3.84
C ARG A 98 9.54 3.39 5.16
N GLU A 99 9.93 4.66 5.16
CA GLU A 99 9.83 5.52 6.35
C GLU A 99 8.39 6.05 6.53
N ILE A 100 7.62 6.09 5.44
CA ILE A 100 6.24 6.57 5.43
C ILE A 100 5.24 5.44 5.72
N LEU A 101 5.48 4.25 5.19
CA LEU A 101 4.56 3.11 5.27
C LEU A 101 4.87 2.22 6.48
N ASP A 102 3.86 1.94 7.31
CA ASP A 102 3.98 0.96 8.39
C ASP A 102 3.71 -0.49 7.90
N SER A 103 3.78 -1.48 8.81
CA SER A 103 3.57 -2.89 8.44
C SER A 103 2.14 -3.20 7.99
N LEU A 104 1.14 -2.47 8.48
CA LEU A 104 -0.25 -2.62 8.06
C LEU A 104 -0.46 -1.97 6.70
N ASP A 105 0.10 -0.79 6.47
CA ASP A 105 0.05 -0.12 5.17
C ASP A 105 0.65 -1.02 4.08
N ILE A 106 1.79 -1.65 4.36
CA ILE A 106 2.41 -2.62 3.46
C ILE A 106 1.47 -3.81 3.22
N LYS A 107 0.88 -4.40 4.25
CA LYS A 107 -0.08 -5.50 4.06
C LYS A 107 -1.27 -5.07 3.19
N TYR A 108 -1.86 -3.92 3.47
CA TYR A 108 -3.06 -3.44 2.78
C TYR A 108 -2.76 -2.98 1.35
N LEU A 109 -1.57 -2.42 1.10
CA LEU A 109 -1.06 -2.14 -0.24
C LEU A 109 -1.06 -3.40 -1.09
N PHE A 110 -0.54 -4.52 -0.56
CA PHE A 110 -0.54 -5.80 -1.28
C PHE A 110 -1.95 -6.26 -1.62
N GLU A 111 -2.90 -6.13 -0.68
CA GLU A 111 -4.31 -6.44 -0.93
C GLU A 111 -4.89 -5.54 -2.03
N TYR A 112 -4.66 -4.23 -1.97
CA TYR A 112 -5.19 -3.27 -2.93
C TYR A 112 -4.61 -3.45 -4.35
N THR A 113 -3.33 -3.77 -4.47
CA THR A 113 -2.69 -3.99 -5.78
C THR A 113 -3.12 -5.30 -6.44
N ASN A 114 -3.55 -6.28 -5.64
CA ASN A 114 -3.92 -7.61 -6.12
C ASN A 114 -5.43 -7.88 -6.10
N ARG A 115 -6.25 -6.93 -5.67
CA ARG A 115 -7.71 -7.04 -5.76
C ARG A 115 -8.19 -7.04 -7.20
N GLU A 116 -9.32 -7.71 -7.42
CA GLU A 116 -10.05 -7.64 -8.69
C GLU A 116 -10.44 -6.18 -9.02
N PRO A 117 -10.35 -5.77 -10.30
CA PRO A 117 -10.81 -4.45 -10.72
C PRO A 117 -12.29 -4.27 -10.40
N ALA A 118 -12.64 -3.13 -9.81
CA ALA A 118 -14.04 -2.74 -9.68
C ALA A 118 -14.44 -2.04 -10.99
N TYR A 119 -15.26 -2.71 -11.80
CA TYR A 119 -15.83 -2.17 -13.04
C TYR A 119 -17.18 -1.49 -12.76
#